data_AF-A0A539D1N8-F1
#
_entry.id   AF-A0A539D1N8-F1
#
_cell.length_a   1.000
_cell.length_b   1.000
_cell.length_c   1.000
_cell.angle_alpha   90.00
_cell.angle_beta   90.00
_cell.angle_gamma   90.00
#
_symmetry.space_group_name_H-M   'P 1'
#
loop_
_entity.id
_entity.type
_entity.pdbx_description
1 polymer ?
#
loop_
_entity_poly.entity_id
_entity_poly.type
_entity_poly.pdbx_seq_one_letter_code
_entity_poly.pdbx_strand_id
1 'polypeptide(L)'
;MPRILGYGFNPISVFFCHRPNGALAALHYEVTNTFQERHSYLVAVPADRTGAVRQTVDKQLFVSPFMDRDLTYDFTVRPPGEAVSVVVAVRRGDTPILTASFAGQRRPLSDGQLLRAFLTHPLLTWKVTWGIHWEAAKMMLKGARYRHRGPRPTQLVTLGHDRS
;
A
#
# COMPACT_ATOMS: atom_id res chain seq x y z
N MET A 1 -7.07 -0.02 7.89
CA MET A 1 -8.16 -0.98 8.22
C MET A 1 -8.61 -0.73 9.66
N PRO A 2 -9.91 -0.88 10.00
CA PRO A 2 -10.38 -0.73 11.38
C PRO A 2 -9.69 -1.76 12.28
N ARG A 3 -9.22 -1.31 13.45
CA ARG A 3 -8.66 -2.21 14.48
C ARG A 3 -9.83 -3.00 15.07
N ILE A 4 -9.74 -4.32 15.01
CA ILE A 4 -10.73 -5.21 15.61
C ILE A 4 -10.06 -5.86 16.83
N LEU A 5 -10.61 -5.62 18.03
CA LEU A 5 -10.10 -6.19 19.29
C LEU A 5 -8.59 -5.91 19.54
N GLY A 6 -8.14 -4.69 19.22
CA GLY A 6 -6.75 -4.26 19.43
C GLY A 6 -5.75 -4.71 18.35
N TYR A 7 -6.13 -5.64 17.48
CA TYR A 7 -5.29 -6.10 16.37
C TYR A 7 -5.69 -5.41 15.05
N GLY A 8 -4.72 -4.81 14.39
CA GLY A 8 -4.89 -4.20 13.07
C GLY A 8 -3.57 -4.18 12.34
N PHE A 9 -3.49 -4.95 11.25
CA PHE A 9 -2.37 -4.91 10.33
C PHE A 9 -2.76 -4.06 9.13
N ASN A 10 -2.06 -2.94 8.91
CA ASN A 10 -2.24 -2.12 7.72
C ASN A 10 -0.99 -2.24 6.83
N PRO A 11 -1.00 -3.08 5.78
CA PRO A 11 0.17 -3.30 4.95
C PRO A 11 0.62 -2.02 4.23
N ILE A 12 -0.33 -1.12 3.96
CA ILE A 12 -0.08 0.20 3.39
C ILE A 12 -1.06 1.24 3.94
N SER A 13 -0.53 2.40 4.33
CA SER A 13 -1.30 3.62 4.59
C SER A 13 -0.97 4.64 3.49
N VAL A 14 -1.99 5.29 2.93
CA VAL A 14 -1.83 6.32 1.90
C VAL A 14 -2.34 7.64 2.45
N PHE A 15 -1.48 8.64 2.51
CA PHE A 15 -1.79 9.99 2.95
C PHE A 15 -1.80 10.95 1.76
N PHE A 16 -2.87 11.72 1.65
CA PHE A 16 -3.08 12.73 0.61
C PHE A 16 -2.72 14.10 1.18
N CYS A 17 -1.56 14.63 0.83
CA CYS A 17 -1.08 15.92 1.31
C CYS A 17 -1.58 17.03 0.38
N HIS A 18 -2.43 17.93 0.88
CA HIS A 18 -3.00 19.03 0.10
C HIS A 18 -2.27 20.35 0.39
N ARG A 19 -2.14 21.19 -0.64
CA ARG A 19 -1.69 22.58 -0.52
C ARG A 19 -2.78 23.43 0.18
N PRO A 20 -2.46 24.64 0.67
CA PRO A 20 -3.46 25.54 1.26
C PRO A 20 -4.64 25.86 0.34
N ASN A 21 -4.46 25.83 -0.98
CA ASN A 21 -5.51 26.02 -1.97
C ASN A 21 -6.36 24.76 -2.25
N GLY A 22 -6.14 23.67 -1.52
CA GLY A 22 -6.85 22.39 -1.68
C GLY A 22 -6.31 21.46 -2.76
N ALA A 23 -5.35 21.90 -3.59
CA ALA A 23 -4.77 21.05 -4.63
C ALA A 23 -3.83 19.98 -4.03
N LEU A 24 -3.81 18.78 -4.60
CA LEU A 24 -2.95 17.69 -4.15
C LEU A 24 -1.47 18.05 -4.37
N ALA A 25 -0.68 18.09 -3.29
CA ALA A 25 0.73 18.47 -3.28
C ALA A 25 1.67 17.26 -3.37
N ALA A 26 1.33 16.20 -2.64
CA ALA A 26 2.15 15.00 -2.53
C ALA A 26 1.31 13.82 -2.06
N LEU A 27 1.83 12.62 -2.34
CA LEU A 27 1.33 11.37 -1.80
C LEU A 27 2.42 10.77 -0.91
N HIS A 28 2.03 10.39 0.30
CA HIS A 28 2.90 9.71 1.25
C HIS A 28 2.38 8.30 1.48
N TYR A 29 3.17 7.32 1.10
CA TYR A 29 2.89 5.90 1.25
C TYR A 29 3.70 5.37 2.42
N GLU A 30 3.03 4.87 3.44
CA GLU A 30 3.66 4.20 4.56
C GLU A 30 3.42 2.70 4.43
N VAL A 31 4.48 1.95 4.13
CA VAL A 31 4.40 0.50 3.94
C VAL A 31 4.91 -0.19 5.20
N THR A 32 4.12 -1.11 5.72
CA THR A 32 4.48 -1.92 6.90
C THR A 32 4.57 -3.39 6.50
N ASN A 33 5.70 -4.04 6.82
CA ASN A 33 5.87 -5.47 6.55
C ASN A 33 5.32 -6.34 7.70
N THR A 34 5.27 -7.65 7.48
CA THR A 34 4.82 -8.64 8.48
C THR A 34 5.74 -8.74 9.70
N PHE A 35 6.92 -8.11 9.66
CA PHE A 35 7.87 -8.00 10.78
C PHE A 35 7.76 -6.67 11.53
N GLN A 36 6.68 -5.91 11.32
CA GLN A 36 6.40 -4.61 11.93
C GLN A 36 7.45 -3.52 11.62
N GLU A 37 8.27 -3.71 10.59
CA GLU A 37 9.09 -2.64 10.06
C GLU A 37 8.27 -1.76 9.14
N ARG A 38 8.61 -0.48 9.13
CA ARG A 38 7.88 0.55 8.43
C ARG A 38 8.81 1.41 7.62
N HIS A 39 8.40 1.73 6.41
CA HIS A 39 9.15 2.61 5.51
C HIS A 39 8.22 3.58 4.83
N SER A 40 8.65 4.83 4.72
CA SER A 40 7.88 5.88 4.08
C SER A 40 8.39 6.15 2.67
N TYR A 41 7.47 6.32 1.74
CA TYR A 41 7.74 6.76 0.38
C TYR A 41 6.97 8.06 0.15
N LEU A 42 7.67 9.14 -0.20
CA LEU A 42 7.07 10.44 -0.42
C LEU A 42 7.27 10.84 -1.88
N VAL A 43 6.18 11.17 -2.58
CA VAL A 43 6.25 11.55 -3.99
C VAL A 43 5.42 12.80 -4.22
N ALA A 44 6.08 13.83 -4.75
CA ALA A 44 5.43 15.09 -5.10
C ALA A 44 4.45 14.90 -6.28
N VAL A 45 3.39 15.71 -6.28
CA VAL A 45 2.41 15.77 -7.36
C VAL A 45 2.51 17.14 -8.04
N PRO A 46 2.73 17.19 -9.37
CA PRO A 46 2.72 18.43 -10.14
C PRO A 46 1.43 19.22 -9.92
N ALA A 47 1.53 20.55 -9.87
CA ALA A 47 0.40 21.42 -9.53
C ALA A 47 -0.72 21.42 -10.60
N ASP A 48 -0.36 21.09 -11.84
CA ASP A 48 -1.22 20.98 -13.02
C ASP A 48 -1.83 19.59 -13.19
N ARG A 49 -1.50 18.61 -12.33
CA ARG A 49 -1.98 17.24 -12.47
C ARG A 49 -3.49 17.15 -12.21
N THR A 50 -4.22 16.69 -13.21
CA THR A 50 -5.64 16.38 -13.12
C THR A 50 -5.87 14.87 -13.25
N GLY A 51 -6.84 14.33 -12.50
CA GLY A 51 -7.22 12.91 -12.59
C GLY A 51 -6.31 11.95 -11.81
N ALA A 52 -5.96 10.82 -12.43
CA ALA A 52 -5.17 9.78 -11.78
C ALA A 52 -3.68 10.18 -11.73
N VAL A 53 -3.08 10.01 -10.56
CA VAL A 53 -1.66 10.27 -10.30
C VAL A 53 -0.89 8.97 -10.50
N ARG A 54 0.17 9.01 -11.32
CA ARG A 54 1.07 7.88 -11.57
C ARG A 54 2.45 8.23 -11.04
N GLN A 55 2.99 7.38 -10.19
CA GLN A 55 4.23 7.65 -9.48
C GLN A 55 5.10 6.41 -9.42
N THR A 56 6.41 6.59 -9.48
CA THR A 56 7.38 5.51 -9.39
C THR A 56 8.37 5.80 -8.27
N VAL A 57 8.73 4.77 -7.50
CA VAL A 57 9.77 4.85 -6.48
C VAL A 57 10.52 3.53 -6.35
N ASP A 58 11.79 3.61 -6.00
CA ASP A 58 12.60 2.43 -5.70
C ASP A 58 12.13 1.75 -4.42
N LYS A 59 11.92 0.42 -4.49
CA LYS A 59 11.50 -0.37 -3.34
C LYS A 59 12.69 -0.57 -2.40
N GLN A 60 12.63 0.06 -1.23
CA GLN A 60 13.67 -0.06 -0.20
C GLN A 60 13.30 -1.05 0.91
N LEU A 61 12.00 -1.21 1.22
CA LEU A 61 11.56 -2.09 2.30
C LEU A 61 11.50 -3.57 1.88
N PHE A 62 12.09 -4.44 2.69
CA PHE A 62 11.91 -5.88 2.59
C PHE A 62 10.51 -6.27 3.07
N VAL A 63 9.59 -6.47 2.12
CA VAL A 63 8.19 -6.84 2.44
C VAL A 63 7.91 -8.33 2.28
N SER A 64 8.76 -9.08 1.56
CA SER A 64 8.57 -10.51 1.30
C SER A 64 9.91 -11.19 0.98
N PRO A 65 10.13 -12.42 1.48
CA PRO A 65 11.30 -13.24 1.14
C PRO A 65 11.31 -13.74 -0.30
N PHE A 66 10.21 -13.57 -1.04
CA PHE A 66 10.08 -14.03 -2.43
C PHE A 66 10.29 -12.93 -3.46
N MET A 67 10.57 -11.70 -3.03
CA MET A 67 10.81 -10.55 -3.91
C MET A 67 12.30 -10.24 -4.04
N ASP A 68 12.70 -9.75 -5.22
CA ASP A 68 14.06 -9.25 -5.45
C ASP A 68 14.29 -7.91 -4.71
N ARG A 69 15.55 -7.48 -4.61
CA ARG A 69 15.90 -6.17 -4.03
C ARG A 69 15.72 -5.05 -5.05
N ASP A 70 16.16 -5.27 -6.29
CA ASP A 70 16.13 -4.27 -7.37
C ASP A 70 14.75 -4.26 -8.04
N LEU A 71 13.79 -3.66 -7.34
CA LEU A 71 12.40 -3.54 -7.79
C LEU A 71 11.93 -2.11 -7.62
N THR A 72 10.95 -1.73 -8.42
CA THR A 72 10.26 -0.44 -8.32
C THR A 72 8.80 -0.65 -7.94
N TYR A 73 8.25 0.31 -7.20
CA TYR A 73 6.82 0.45 -7.00
C TYR A 73 6.28 1.49 -7.98
N ASP A 74 5.36 1.05 -8.82
CA ASP A 74 4.54 1.90 -9.67
C ASP A 74 3.16 2.06 -9.02
N PHE A 75 2.90 3.25 -8.50
CA PHE A 75 1.63 3.65 -7.92
C PHE A 75 0.75 4.29 -8.98
N THR A 76 -0.51 3.86 -9.05
CA THR A 76 -1.57 4.59 -9.76
C THR A 76 -2.68 4.89 -8.77
N VAL A 77 -2.85 6.17 -8.45
CA VAL A 77 -3.76 6.63 -7.42
C VAL A 77 -4.79 7.56 -8.02
N ARG A 78 -6.07 7.26 -7.79
CA ARG A 78 -7.16 8.23 -7.98
C ARG A 78 -7.42 8.90 -6.64
N PRO A 79 -7.16 10.22 -6.52
CA PRO A 79 -7.43 10.96 -5.29
C PRO A 79 -8.88 10.79 -4.82
N PRO A 80 -9.14 10.81 -3.50
CA PRO A 80 -10.45 10.50 -2.95
C PRO A 80 -11.49 11.55 -3.36
N GLY A 81 -12.50 11.10 -4.12
CA GLY A 81 -13.72 11.84 -4.42
C GLY A 81 -14.94 11.07 -3.89
N GLU A 82 -15.86 10.68 -4.78
CA GLU A 82 -16.91 9.70 -4.47
C GLU A 82 -16.35 8.27 -4.37
N ALA A 83 -15.23 8.01 -5.04
CA ALA A 83 -14.50 6.76 -4.96
C ALA A 83 -13.00 7.03 -4.78
N VAL A 84 -12.30 6.03 -4.25
CA VAL A 84 -10.85 6.00 -4.14
C VAL A 84 -10.33 4.74 -4.80
N SER A 85 -9.23 4.84 -5.52
CA SER A 85 -8.53 3.69 -6.09
C SER A 85 -7.04 3.86 -5.95
N VAL A 86 -6.38 2.82 -5.45
CA VAL A 86 -4.92 2.76 -5.29
C VAL A 86 -4.49 1.44 -5.90
N VAL A 87 -3.66 1.51 -6.93
CA VAL A 87 -3.03 0.34 -7.55
C VAL A 87 -1.53 0.46 -7.32
N VAL A 88 -0.92 -0.63 -6.84
CA VAL A 88 0.52 -0.75 -6.63
C VAL A 88 1.01 -1.91 -7.47
N ALA A 89 1.78 -1.62 -8.51
CA ALA A 89 2.48 -2.61 -9.30
C ALA A 89 3.95 -2.65 -8.86
N VAL A 90 4.43 -3.83 -8.49
CA VAL A 90 5.85 -4.10 -8.26
C VAL A 90 6.45 -4.55 -9.57
N ARG A 91 7.49 -3.86 -10.04
CA ARG A 91 8.15 -4.18 -11.32
C ARG A 91 9.61 -4.54 -11.13
N ARG A 92 10.09 -5.41 -12.01
CA ARG A 92 11.50 -5.64 -12.27
C ARG A 92 11.81 -5.11 -13.66
N GLY A 93 12.42 -3.93 -13.73
CA GLY A 93 12.54 -3.19 -14.99
C GLY A 93 11.16 -2.97 -15.61
N ASP A 94 10.94 -3.53 -16.81
CA ASP A 94 9.67 -3.40 -17.53
C ASP A 94 8.64 -4.52 -17.28
N THR A 95 8.95 -5.46 -16.40
CA THR A 95 8.07 -6.59 -16.14
C THR A 95 7.35 -6.42 -14.79
N PRO A 96 6.00 -6.32 -14.76
CA PRO A 96 5.25 -6.36 -13.52
C PRO A 96 5.28 -7.77 -12.94
N ILE A 97 5.72 -7.90 -11.68
CA ILE A 97 5.82 -9.18 -10.98
C ILE A 97 4.70 -9.39 -9.96
N LEU A 98 4.11 -8.31 -9.46
CA LEU A 98 2.99 -8.35 -8.53
C LEU A 98 2.17 -7.07 -8.66
N THR A 99 0.85 -7.20 -8.66
CA THR A 99 -0.07 -6.05 -8.65
C THR A 99 -1.05 -6.21 -7.51
N ALA A 100 -1.12 -5.21 -6.64
CA ALA A 100 -2.13 -5.11 -5.60
C ALA A 100 -3.02 -3.90 -5.91
N SER A 101 -4.33 -4.07 -5.78
CA SER A 101 -5.30 -2.99 -6.02
C SER A 101 -6.27 -2.87 -4.86
N PHE A 102 -6.51 -1.64 -4.44
CA PHE A 102 -7.56 -1.26 -3.52
C PHE A 102 -8.54 -0.32 -4.23
N ALA A 103 -9.82 -0.60 -4.07
CA ALA A 103 -10.90 0.28 -4.54
C ALA A 103 -11.94 0.40 -3.42
N GLY A 104 -12.41 1.62 -3.19
CA GLY A 104 -13.41 1.91 -2.16
C GLY A 104 -14.35 3.01 -2.62
N GLN A 105 -15.60 2.93 -2.17
CA GLN A 105 -16.57 4.01 -2.35
C GLN A 105 -16.69 4.80 -1.05
N ARG A 106 -16.78 6.14 -1.18
CA ARG A 106 -17.00 7.03 -0.06
C ARG A 106 -18.39 6.79 0.51
N ARG A 107 -18.47 6.61 1.82
CA ARG A 107 -19.73 6.55 2.56
C ARG A 107 -19.69 7.60 3.68
N PRO A 108 -20.81 8.28 3.96
CA PRO A 108 -20.91 9.14 5.13
C PRO A 108 -20.57 8.38 6.41
N LEU A 109 -19.84 9.03 7.31
CA LEU A 109 -19.53 8.48 8.62
C LEU A 109 -20.74 8.68 9.53
N SER A 110 -21.68 7.73 9.51
CA SER A 110 -22.83 7.72 10.41
C SER A 110 -22.82 6.48 11.30
N ASP A 111 -23.42 6.59 12.49
CA ASP A 111 -23.46 5.51 13.47
C ASP A 111 -24.07 4.22 12.89
N GLY A 112 -25.13 4.34 12.07
CA GLY A 112 -25.74 3.21 11.38
C GLY A 112 -24.81 2.53 10.38
N GLN A 113 -23.99 3.29 9.66
CA GLN A 113 -22.99 2.71 8.75
C GLN A 113 -21.81 2.08 9.50
N LEU A 114 -21.40 2.66 10.63
CA LEU A 114 -20.39 2.08 11.51
C LEU A 114 -20.85 0.75 12.12
N LEU A 115 -22.08 0.69 12.63
CA LEU A 115 -22.67 -0.53 13.17
C LEU A 115 -22.80 -1.61 12.08
N ARG A 116 -23.29 -1.23 10.89
CA ARG A 116 -23.34 -2.15 9.74
C ARG A 116 -21.96 -2.67 9.37
N ALA A 117 -20.94 -1.82 9.31
CA ALA A 117 -19.58 -2.22 9.00
C ALA A 117 -19.02 -3.19 10.05
N PHE A 118 -19.28 -2.94 11.33
CA PHE A 118 -18.88 -3.81 12.44
C PHE A 118 -19.53 -5.20 12.33
N LEU A 119 -20.85 -5.27 12.07
CA LEU A 119 -21.58 -6.53 11.94
C LEU A 119 -21.23 -7.32 10.66
N THR A 120 -20.90 -6.62 9.57
CA THR A 120 -20.60 -7.26 8.28
C THR A 120 -19.13 -7.69 8.14
N HIS A 121 -18.22 -7.12 8.93
CA HIS A 121 -16.79 -7.39 8.83
C HIS A 121 -16.12 -7.80 10.16
N PRO A 122 -16.76 -8.62 11.03
CA PRO A 122 -16.24 -8.89 12.38
C PRO A 122 -14.91 -9.66 12.37
N LEU A 123 -14.61 -10.42 11.31
CA LEU A 123 -13.40 -11.24 11.17
C LEU A 123 -12.50 -10.78 10.02
N LEU A 124 -12.66 -9.55 9.52
CA LEU A 124 -11.92 -9.08 8.34
C LEU A 124 -10.40 -9.12 8.55
N THR A 125 -9.93 -8.71 9.73
CA THR A 125 -8.50 -8.77 10.07
C THR A 125 -7.97 -10.21 10.08
N TRP A 126 -8.72 -11.14 10.67
CA TRP A 126 -8.36 -12.57 10.70
C TRP A 126 -8.32 -13.17 9.30
N LYS A 127 -9.31 -12.84 8.44
CA LYS A 127 -9.37 -13.31 7.05
C LYS A 127 -8.18 -12.80 6.23
N VAL A 128 -7.79 -11.53 6.40
CA VAL A 128 -6.63 -10.95 5.70
C VAL A 128 -5.34 -11.62 6.16
N THR A 129 -5.12 -11.74 7.48
CA THR A 129 -3.93 -12.41 8.03
C THR A 129 -3.84 -13.86 7.55
N TRP A 130 -4.94 -14.63 7.65
CA TRP A 130 -4.99 -16.00 7.16
C TRP A 130 -4.70 -16.10 5.66
N GLY A 131 -5.28 -15.21 4.83
CA GLY A 131 -5.01 -15.16 3.40
C GLY A 131 -3.55 -14.92 3.05
N ILE A 132 -2.87 -14.03 3.80
CA ILE A 132 -1.44 -13.77 3.63
C ILE A 132 -0.61 -15.01 3.96
N HIS A 133 -0.89 -15.67 5.09
CA HIS A 133 -0.18 -16.89 5.48
C HIS A 133 -0.45 -18.06 4.52
N TRP A 134 -1.68 -18.18 4.02
CA TRP A 134 -2.06 -19.21 3.06
C TRP A 134 -1.32 -19.07 1.72
N GLU A 135 -1.29 -17.85 1.16
CA GLU A 135 -0.53 -17.61 -0.08
C GLU A 135 0.97 -17.80 0.13
N ALA A 136 1.52 -17.41 1.29
CA ALA A 136 2.92 -17.69 1.63
C ALA A 136 3.21 -19.20 1.66
N ALA A 137 2.35 -20.00 2.30
CA ALA A 137 2.48 -21.45 2.35
C ALA A 137 2.39 -22.08 0.95
N LYS A 138 1.45 -21.62 0.12
CA LYS A 138 1.29 -22.06 -1.27
C LYS A 138 2.53 -21.73 -2.12
N MET A 139 3.15 -20.56 -1.91
CA MET A 139 4.41 -20.21 -2.59
C MET A 139 5.57 -21.12 -2.13
N MET A 140 5.65 -21.45 -0.84
CA MET A 140 6.65 -22.40 -0.33
C MET A 140 6.48 -23.79 -0.93
N LEU A 141 5.24 -24.29 -1.02
CA LEU A 141 4.90 -25.55 -1.69
C LEU A 141 5.27 -25.55 -3.18
N LYS A 142 5.23 -24.38 -3.84
CA LYS A 142 5.66 -24.19 -5.24
C LYS A 142 7.17 -23.99 -5.41
N GLY A 143 7.96 -24.15 -4.34
CA GLY A 143 9.43 -24.07 -4.39
C GLY A 143 10.00 -22.64 -4.35
N ALA A 144 9.21 -21.66 -3.90
CA ALA A 144 9.72 -20.30 -3.72
C ALA A 144 10.82 -20.28 -2.65
N ARG A 145 12.01 -19.81 -3.02
CA ARG A 145 13.17 -19.79 -2.12
C ARG A 145 13.08 -18.63 -1.15
N TYR A 146 13.27 -18.92 0.14
CA TYR A 146 13.36 -17.90 1.19
C TYR A 146 14.65 -17.10 1.00
N ARG A 147 14.52 -15.79 0.73
CA ARG A 147 15.69 -14.89 0.62
C ARG A 147 15.94 -14.15 1.92
N HIS A 148 17.22 -13.96 2.23
CA HIS A 148 17.66 -13.35 3.47
C HIS A 148 17.30 -11.86 3.52
N ARG A 149 16.69 -11.45 4.64
CA ARG A 149 16.08 -10.12 4.90
C ARG A 149 17.03 -8.94 4.67
N GLY A 150 18.33 -9.12 4.90
CA GLY A 150 19.30 -8.04 4.85
C GLY A 150 19.12 -7.01 5.98
N PRO A 151 19.99 -6.00 6.05
CA PRO A 151 19.85 -4.89 6.99
C PRO A 151 18.66 -4.00 6.63
N ARG A 152 18.08 -3.35 7.64
CA ARG A 152 17.02 -2.35 7.45
C ARG A 152 17.53 -1.16 6.63
N PRO A 153 16.65 -0.51 5.84
CA PRO A 153 16.99 0.78 5.24
C PRO A 153 17.42 1.77 6.33
N THR A 154 18.54 2.46 6.11
CA THR A 154 19.04 3.52 7.00
C THR A 154 18.29 4.83 6.82
N GLN A 155 17.74 5.07 5.63
CA GLN A 155 16.85 6.20 5.36
C GLN A 155 15.41 5.84 5.74
N LEU A 156 14.74 6.73 6.48
CA LEU A 156 13.34 6.55 6.91
C LEU A 156 12.34 6.85 5.77
N VAL A 157 12.77 7.67 4.80
CA VAL A 157 11.94 8.14 3.69
C VAL A 157 12.70 7.96 2.39
N THR A 158 12.03 7.40 1.38
CA THR A 158 12.52 7.39 0.00
C THR A 158 11.68 8.33 -0.84
N LEU A 159 12.35 9.19 -1.60
CA LEU A 159 11.69 10.10 -2.53
C LEU A 159 11.46 9.40 -3.87
N GLY A 160 10.24 9.43 -4.37
CA GLY A 160 9.93 8.97 -5.72
C GLY A 160 9.76 10.12 -6.70
N HIS A 161 9.30 9.79 -7.89
CA HIS A 161 9.09 10.74 -8.98
C HIS A 161 7.72 10.51 -9.62
N ASP A 162 7.14 11.58 -10.17
CA ASP A 162 5.94 11.49 -10.98
C ASP A 162 6.25 10.81 -12.32
N ARG A 163 5.34 9.98 -12.80
CA ARG A 163 5.45 9.28 -14.09
C ARG A 163 4.36 9.82 -15.01
N SER A 164 4.77 10.54 -16.06
CA SER A 164 3.89 11.11 -17.09
C SER A 164 3.12 10.04 -17.86
#